data_AF-A0A2A2XWF4-F1
#
_entry.id   AF-A0A2A2XWF4-F1
#
_cell.length_a   1.000
_cell.length_b   1.000
_cell.length_c   1.000
_cell.angle_alpha   90.00
_cell.angle_beta   90.00
_cell.angle_gamma   90.00
#
_symmetry.space_group_name_H-M   'P 1'
#
loop_
_entity.id
_entity.type
_entity.pdbx_description
1 polymer ?
#
loop_
_entity_poly.entity_id
_entity_poly.type
_entity_poly.pdbx_seq_one_letter_code
_entity_poly.pdbx_strand_id
1 'polypeptide(L)'
;MSICGTDPFFDPFFSAGLVAYGPLDSRPKDFLAVGLAYGAYSDELLPAKLYEATLEISYGIQVLPGLMIQPGAQILINPGGSPSTPSALALGVNAVMSF
;
A
#
# COMPACT_ATOMS: atom_id res chain seq x y z
N MET A 1 -9.79 -9.02 -1.05
CA MET A 1 -9.61 -9.98 0.06
C MET A 1 -9.11 -9.18 1.25
N SER A 2 -9.91 -9.05 2.30
CA SER A 2 -9.51 -8.31 3.52
C SER A 2 -9.02 -9.33 4.55
N ILE A 3 -7.90 -9.03 5.20
CA ILE A 3 -7.35 -9.86 6.28
C ILE A 3 -7.55 -9.03 7.55
N CYS A 4 -8.58 -9.38 8.32
CA CYS A 4 -8.74 -8.89 9.68
C CYS A 4 -8.03 -9.89 10.58
N GLY A 5 -6.98 -9.45 11.27
CA GLY A 5 -6.15 -10.30 12.13
C GLY A 5 -5.88 -9.60 13.46
N THR A 6 -5.77 -10.40 14.52
CA THR A 6 -5.26 -9.95 15.82
C THR A 6 -3.78 -10.29 15.85
N ASP A 7 -2.92 -9.32 15.57
CA ASP A 7 -1.50 -9.45 15.89
C ASP A 7 -1.25 -8.81 17.26
N PRO A 8 -0.30 -9.31 18.06
CA PRO A 8 -0.16 -8.85 19.44
C PRO A 8 0.20 -7.36 19.55
N PHE A 9 0.74 -6.76 18.49
CA PHE A 9 1.19 -5.36 18.49
C PHE A 9 0.13 -4.40 17.94
N PHE A 10 -0.74 -4.85 17.04
CA PHE A 10 -1.84 -4.09 16.47
C PHE A 10 -3.20 -4.72 16.77
N ASP A 11 -4.06 -3.94 17.41
CA ASP A 11 -5.43 -4.31 17.71
C ASP A 11 -6.35 -3.08 17.51
N PRO A 12 -7.06 -2.94 16.38
CA PRO A 12 -7.14 -3.85 15.22
C PRO A 12 -6.12 -3.56 14.09
N PHE A 13 -5.85 -4.58 13.28
CA PHE A 13 -5.22 -4.46 11.95
C PHE A 13 -6.16 -4.87 10.82
N PHE A 14 -6.21 -4.08 9.76
CA PHE A 14 -6.89 -4.47 8.52
C PHE A 14 -6.23 -3.87 7.28
N SER A 15 -6.44 -4.54 6.15
CA SER A 15 -6.08 -4.04 4.83
C SER A 15 -7.15 -4.32 3.79
N ALA A 16 -7.15 -3.48 2.76
CA ALA A 16 -8.03 -3.59 1.61
C ALA A 16 -7.32 -3.07 0.36
N GLY A 17 -7.73 -3.55 -0.81
CA GLY A 17 -7.16 -3.09 -2.08
C GLY A 17 -8.04 -3.46 -3.26
N LEU A 18 -7.89 -2.68 -4.32
CA LEU A 18 -8.58 -2.88 -5.59
C LEU A 18 -7.57 -2.79 -6.74
N VAL A 19 -7.75 -3.67 -7.72
CA VAL A 19 -6.97 -3.66 -8.96
C VAL A 19 -7.95 -3.63 -10.14
N ALA A 20 -7.75 -2.68 -11.04
CA ALA A 20 -8.49 -2.54 -12.28
C ALA A 20 -7.56 -2.83 -13.47
N TYR A 21 -7.89 -3.85 -14.27
CA TYR A 21 -7.14 -4.21 -15.47
C TYR A 21 -7.68 -3.47 -16.69
N GLY A 22 -6.78 -3.04 -17.57
CA GLY A 22 -7.11 -2.29 -18.78
C GLY A 22 -7.96 -1.04 -18.54
N PRO A 23 -7.60 -0.14 -17.59
CA PRO A 23 -8.39 1.06 -17.30
C PRO A 23 -8.44 2.06 -18.46
N LEU A 24 -7.57 1.91 -19.46
CA LEU A 24 -7.53 2.68 -20.69
C LEU A 24 -7.68 1.74 -21.88
N ASP A 25 -8.60 2.02 -22.81
CA ASP A 25 -8.86 1.18 -24.00
C ASP A 25 -7.61 0.99 -24.87
N SER A 26 -6.75 2.01 -24.95
CA SER A 26 -5.48 1.96 -25.69
C SER A 26 -4.41 1.10 -25.01
N ARG A 27 -4.62 0.72 -23.74
CA ARG A 27 -3.66 0.00 -22.88
C ARG A 27 -4.33 -1.17 -22.14
N PRO A 28 -4.93 -2.15 -22.84
CA PRO A 28 -5.71 -3.22 -22.21
C PRO A 28 -4.89 -4.19 -21.35
N LYS A 29 -3.56 -4.13 -21.43
CA LYS A 29 -2.64 -4.96 -20.64
C LYS A 29 -2.06 -4.25 -19.41
N ASP A 30 -2.34 -2.97 -19.25
CA ASP A 30 -1.95 -2.21 -18.06
C ASP A 30 -2.92 -2.49 -16.91
N PHE A 31 -2.55 -2.10 -15.68
CA PHE A 31 -3.47 -2.12 -14.54
C PHE A 31 -3.27 -0.92 -13.62
N LEU A 32 -4.32 -0.54 -12.90
CA LEU A 32 -4.29 0.43 -11.82
C LEU A 32 -4.58 -0.29 -10.51
N ALA A 33 -3.74 -0.08 -9.50
CA ALA A 33 -3.92 -0.63 -8.16
C ALA A 33 -4.02 0.49 -7.12
N VAL A 34 -4.93 0.32 -6.17
CA VAL A 34 -5.06 1.16 -4.98
C VAL A 34 -5.12 0.26 -3.75
N GLY A 35 -4.35 0.59 -2.72
CA GLY A 35 -4.24 -0.17 -1.48
C GLY A 35 -4.39 0.71 -0.25
N LEU A 36 -4.99 0.16 0.79
CA LEU A 36 -5.13 0.73 2.13
C LEU A 36 -4.65 -0.31 3.15
N ALA A 37 -3.81 0.12 4.08
CA ALA A 37 -3.51 -0.62 5.30
C ALA A 37 -3.71 0.29 6.52
N TYR A 38 -4.25 -0.26 7.60
CA TYR A 38 -4.43 0.42 8.88
C TYR A 38 -4.09 -0.56 10.00
N GLY A 39 -3.32 -0.09 10.98
CA GLY A 39 -3.07 -0.79 12.23
C GLY A 39 -3.10 0.19 13.40
N ALA A 40 -3.97 -0.05 14.37
CA ALA A 40 -3.91 0.63 15.68
C ALA A 40 -3.00 -0.16 16.60
N TYR A 41 -2.03 0.48 17.24
CA TYR A 41 -1.15 -0.19 18.20
C TYR A 41 -1.93 -0.55 19.47
N SER A 42 -1.61 -1.69 20.09
CA SER A 42 -2.21 -2.08 21.36
C SER A 42 -1.84 -1.12 22.48
N ASP A 43 -2.84 -0.47 23.08
CA ASP A 43 -2.66 0.42 24.23
C ASP A 43 -2.04 -0.30 25.44
N GLU A 44 -2.24 -1.62 25.56
CA GLU A 44 -1.69 -2.42 26.66
C GLU A 44 -0.18 -2.63 26.51
N LEU A 45 0.30 -2.89 25.28
CA LEU A 45 1.72 -3.15 25.03
C LEU A 45 2.50 -1.88 24.71
N LEU A 46 1.86 -0.88 24.08
CA LEU A 46 2.49 0.30 23.51
C LEU A 46 1.65 1.58 23.74
N PRO A 47 1.41 2.00 25.00
CA PRO A 47 0.46 3.06 25.38
C PRO A 47 0.77 4.47 24.84
N ALA A 48 1.95 4.68 24.23
CA ALA A 48 2.34 5.96 23.63
C ALA A 48 2.20 5.96 22.09
N LYS A 49 1.83 4.82 21.49
CA LYS A 49 1.64 4.67 20.05
C LYS A 49 0.16 4.62 19.73
N LEU A 50 -0.24 5.37 18.70
CA LEU A 50 -1.62 5.49 18.26
C LEU A 50 -1.90 4.47 17.16
N TYR A 51 -2.07 4.94 15.93
CA TYR A 51 -2.25 4.10 14.75
C TYR A 51 -1.25 4.47 13.68
N GLU A 52 -1.02 3.56 12.75
CA GLU A 52 -0.31 3.79 11.51
C GLU A 52 -1.20 3.38 10.34
N ALA A 53 -1.17 4.16 9.28
CA ALA A 53 -1.95 3.86 8.08
C ALA A 53 -1.15 4.17 6.82
N THR A 54 -1.38 3.37 5.79
CA THR A 54 -0.75 3.54 4.48
C THR A 54 -1.82 3.54 3.40
N LEU A 55 -1.76 4.55 2.52
CA LEU A 55 -2.52 4.58 1.27
C LEU A 55 -1.52 4.47 0.11
N GLU A 56 -1.75 3.52 -0.79
CA GLU A 56 -0.91 3.29 -1.96
C GLU A 56 -1.73 3.43 -3.25
N ILE A 57 -1.11 3.99 -4.28
CA ILE A 57 -1.57 3.93 -5.67
C ILE A 57 -0.41 3.55 -6.57
N SER A 58 -0.66 2.67 -7.53
CA SER A 58 0.33 2.32 -8.55
C SER A 58 -0.30 1.97 -9.89
N TYR A 59 0.45 2.18 -10.97
CA TYR A 59 -0.02 1.91 -12.33
C TYR A 59 0.99 1.01 -13.03
N GLY A 60 0.59 -0.23 -13.33
CA GLY A 60 1.41 -1.19 -14.06
C GLY A 60 1.34 -0.96 -15.57
N ILE A 61 2.49 -0.64 -16.17
CA ILE A 61 2.67 -0.39 -17.59
C ILE A 61 3.32 -1.63 -18.21
N GLN A 62 2.58 -2.36 -19.06
CA GLN A 62 3.17 -3.42 -19.87
C GLN A 62 3.93 -2.77 -21.03
N VAL A 63 5.27 -2.75 -20.95
CA VAL A 63 6.11 -2.13 -21.97
C VAL A 63 6.26 -3.07 -23.16
N LEU A 64 6.69 -4.30 -22.90
CA LEU A 64 6.91 -5.38 -23.87
C LEU A 64 6.49 -6.72 -23.24
N PRO A 65 6.22 -7.79 -24.01
CA PRO A 65 6.10 -9.13 -23.43
C PRO A 65 7.33 -9.45 -22.57
N GLY A 66 7.12 -9.79 -21.30
CA GLY A 66 8.20 -10.06 -20.35
C GLY A 66 8.85 -8.83 -19.71
N LEU A 67 8.39 -7.60 -19.98
CA LEU A 67 8.85 -6.39 -19.28
C LEU A 67 7.67 -5.49 -18.88
N MET A 68 7.53 -5.27 -17.58
CA MET A 68 6.54 -4.37 -16.99
C MET A 68 7.24 -3.38 -16.05
N ILE A 69 6.76 -2.13 -16.05
CA ILE A 69 7.19 -1.09 -15.12
C ILE A 69 5.96 -0.60 -14.35
N GLN A 70 6.07 -0.47 -13.03
CA GLN A 70 4.99 -0.04 -12.16
C GLN A 70 5.47 1.11 -11.27
N PRO A 71 5.35 2.37 -11.74
CA PRO A 71 5.44 3.53 -10.86
C PRO A 71 4.33 3.47 -9.79
N GLY A 72 4.67 3.96 -8.60
CA GLY A 72 3.73 4.03 -7.48
C GLY A 72 4.07 5.17 -6.53
N ALA A 73 3.07 5.53 -5.75
CA ALA A 73 3.16 6.48 -4.66
C ALA A 73 2.45 5.88 -3.44
N GLN A 74 3.04 6.10 -2.27
CA GLN A 74 2.42 5.72 -1.00
C GLN A 74 2.54 6.87 0.00
N ILE A 75 1.48 7.08 0.76
CA ILE A 75 1.46 8.02 1.88
C ILE A 75 1.38 7.19 3.16
N LEU A 76 2.38 7.37 4.03
CA LEU A 76 2.43 6.80 5.37
C LEU A 76 1.97 7.87 6.37
N ILE A 77 0.92 7.57 7.12
CA ILE A 77 0.32 8.42 8.14
C ILE A 77 0.75 7.90 9.50
N ASN A 78 1.23 8.80 10.35
CA ASN A 78 1.79 8.51 11.68
C ASN A 78 2.80 7.34 11.67
N PRO A 79 3.93 7.46 10.94
CA PRO A 79 4.91 6.39 10.88
C PRO A 79 5.36 5.95 12.28
N GLY A 80 5.32 4.65 12.53
CA GLY A 80 5.62 4.06 13.83
C GLY A 80 4.58 4.33 14.92
N GLY A 81 3.40 4.83 14.59
CA GLY A 81 2.33 5.17 15.54
C GLY A 81 2.56 6.45 16.35
N SER A 82 3.55 7.26 15.97
CA SER A 82 3.94 8.46 16.71
C SER A 82 3.26 9.73 16.17
N PRO A 83 2.54 10.51 16.99
CA PRO A 83 1.94 11.77 16.56
C PRO A 83 2.98 12.89 16.35
N SER A 84 4.21 12.72 16.85
CA SER A 84 5.32 13.67 16.65
C SER A 84 6.09 13.43 15.35
N THR A 85 5.85 12.30 14.68
CA THR A 85 6.49 11.97 13.40
C THR A 85 5.58 12.40 12.26
N PRO A 86 6.02 13.34 11.39
CA PRO A 86 5.20 13.79 10.26
C PRO A 86 4.89 12.65 9.29
N SER A 87 3.71 12.72 8.66
CA SER A 87 3.36 11.82 7.55
C SER A 87 4.37 11.92 6.41
N ALA A 88 4.66 10.79 5.78
CA ALA A 88 5.67 10.67 4.74
C ALA A 88 5.02 10.29 3.41
N LEU A 89 5.41 10.97 2.33
CA LEU A 89 5.15 10.54 0.96
C LEU A 89 6.39 9.81 0.44
N ALA A 90 6.20 8.59 -0.07
CA ALA A 90 7.24 7.86 -0.77
C ALA A 90 6.80 7.58 -2.22
N LEU A 91 7.75 7.74 -3.13
CA LEU A 91 7.59 7.45 -4.56
C LEU A 91 8.51 6.29 -4.92
N GLY A 92 8.04 5.38 -5.75
CA GLY A 92 8.78 4.18 -6.11
C GLY A 92 8.47 3.71 -7.52
N VAL A 93 9.34 2.84 -8.03
CA VAL A 93 9.15 2.16 -9.30
C VAL A 93 9.54 0.71 -9.11
N ASN A 94 8.61 -0.20 -9.44
CA ASN A 94 8.88 -1.63 -9.53
C ASN A 94 9.06 -2.02 -11.00
N ALA A 95 9.99 -2.93 -11.27
CA ALA A 95 10.19 -3.49 -12.61
C ALA A 95 10.12 -5.01 -12.53
N VAL A 96 9.29 -5.62 -13.39
CA VAL A 96 9.13 -7.07 -13.49
C VAL A 96 9.63 -7.53 -14.84
N MET A 97 10.53 -8.50 -14.82
CA MET A 97 11.21 -9.04 -16.01
C MET A 97 11.10 -10.56 -16.03
N SER A 98 10.76 -11.15 -17.18
CA SER A 98 10.81 -12.59 -17.42
C SER A 98 11.59 -12.91 -18.70
N PHE A 99 12.32 -14.03 -18.69
CA PHE A 99 13.25 -14.49 -19.73
C PHE A 99 12.85 -15.86 -20.28
#